data_AF-A0A356WAA3-F1
#
_entry.id   AF-A0A356WAA3-F1
#
_cell.length_a   1.000
_cell.length_b   1.000
_cell.length_c   1.000
_cell.angle_alpha   90.00
_cell.angle_beta   90.00
_cell.angle_gamma   90.00
#
_symmetry.space_group_name_H-M   'P 1'
#
loop_
_entity.id
_entity.type
_entity.pdbx_description
1 polymer ?
#
loop_
_entity_poly.entity_id
_entity_poly.type
_entity_poly.pdbx_seq_one_letter_code
_entity_poly.pdbx_strand_id
1 'polypeptide(L)'
;MFDPVVYETLMLALEDGAVTLPENGPVLFLRAEVTPYLSQLPKDRLVCQNSFKPDHDALKAAGFEVLPPEAEHFPAAPLTLILPPRQKDETRALLARALRDAPEGGTLLACLPNTLGSKTIEKLLREIAGETEALSKNKCRAFWAVKDSSRINTVLMDEWIALDAPQTMEGGVSSRPGLFSWNRIDAGSELLADSIPEYIKGRGAD
;
A
#
# COMPACT_ATOMS: atom_id res chain seq x y z
N MET A 1 -5.82 2.27 10.98
CA MET A 1 -5.55 3.69 11.23
C MET A 1 -4.11 3.91 11.67
N PHE A 2 -3.32 4.52 10.78
CA PHE A 2 -2.02 5.07 11.15
C PHE A 2 -2.16 6.24 12.14
N ASP A 3 -1.12 6.47 12.92
CA ASP A 3 -1.05 7.64 13.82
C ASP A 3 -1.08 8.94 12.97
N PRO A 4 -1.86 9.98 13.38
CA PRO A 4 -1.88 11.29 12.73
C PRO A 4 -0.51 11.84 12.31
N VAL A 5 0.55 11.57 13.10
CA VAL A 5 1.91 12.06 12.79
C VAL A 5 2.48 11.55 11.46
N VAL A 6 1.99 10.40 10.96
CA VAL A 6 2.37 9.86 9.65
C VAL A 6 1.81 10.74 8.54
N TYR A 7 0.55 11.14 8.68
CA TYR A 7 -0.11 12.04 7.73
C TYR A 7 0.50 13.44 7.79
N GLU A 8 0.80 13.97 8.98
CA GLU A 8 1.52 15.24 9.10
C GLU A 8 2.86 15.21 8.38
N THR A 9 3.63 14.14 8.52
CA THR A 9 4.94 14.02 7.86
C THR A 9 4.81 13.83 6.35
N LEU A 10 3.76 13.12 5.90
CA LEU A 10 3.45 12.95 4.48
C LEU A 10 3.07 14.29 3.84
N MET A 11 2.18 15.05 4.48
CA MET A 11 1.73 16.36 3.99
C MET A 11 2.86 17.39 4.05
N LEU A 12 3.72 17.34 5.08
CA LEU A 12 4.89 18.21 5.17
C LEU A 12 5.80 18.12 3.93
N ALA A 13 5.94 16.93 3.32
CA ALA A 13 6.72 16.79 2.09
C ALA A 13 6.10 17.56 0.90
N LEU A 14 4.77 17.73 0.89
CA LEU A 14 4.06 18.55 -0.10
C LEU A 14 4.13 20.04 0.26
N GLU A 15 3.92 20.38 1.54
CA GLU A 15 3.90 21.76 2.05
C GLU A 15 5.26 22.45 1.93
N ASP A 16 6.35 21.75 2.23
CA ASP A 16 7.73 22.28 2.12
C ASP A 16 8.22 22.32 0.66
N GLY A 17 7.41 21.86 -0.30
CA GLY A 17 7.74 21.83 -1.72
C GLY A 17 8.78 20.76 -2.11
N ALA A 18 9.12 19.84 -1.21
CA ALA A 18 10.02 18.72 -1.51
C ALA A 18 9.42 17.76 -2.54
N VAL A 19 8.10 17.58 -2.50
CA VAL A 19 7.31 16.91 -3.54
C VAL A 19 6.26 17.88 -4.06
N THR A 20 6.23 18.10 -5.37
CA THR A 20 5.24 18.98 -6.00
C THR A 20 3.88 18.27 -6.08
N LEU A 21 2.83 18.93 -5.56
CA LEU A 21 1.45 18.55 -5.86
C LEU A 21 1.12 19.01 -7.30
N PRO A 22 0.85 18.10 -8.26
CA PRO A 22 0.63 18.47 -9.66
C PRO A 22 -0.61 19.34 -9.81
N GLU A 23 -0.60 20.35 -10.68
CA GLU A 23 -1.79 21.20 -10.93
C GLU A 23 -2.94 20.44 -11.62
N ASN A 24 -2.59 19.44 -12.44
CA ASN A 24 -3.53 18.68 -13.26
C ASN A 24 -3.31 17.16 -13.10
N GLY A 25 -4.34 16.39 -13.47
CA GLY A 25 -4.32 14.93 -13.42
C GLY A 25 -4.70 14.35 -12.05
N PRO A 26 -4.98 13.04 -11.99
CA PRO A 26 -5.41 12.38 -10.76
C PRO A 26 -4.27 12.31 -9.74
N VAL A 27 -4.62 12.41 -8.45
CA VAL A 27 -3.74 12.02 -7.34
C VAL A 27 -4.22 10.66 -6.85
N LEU A 28 -3.35 9.68 -6.87
CA LEU A 28 -3.66 8.34 -6.37
C LEU A 28 -3.23 8.26 -4.90
N PHE A 29 -4.10 7.73 -4.02
CA PHE A 29 -3.73 7.44 -2.64
C PHE A 29 -3.97 5.95 -2.32
N LEU A 30 -2.87 5.20 -2.30
CA LEU A 30 -2.85 3.77 -1.99
C LEU A 30 -2.79 3.55 -0.47
N ARG A 31 -3.63 2.62 0.01
CA ARG A 31 -3.90 2.39 1.44
C ARG A 31 -4.42 3.63 2.15
N ALA A 32 -5.21 4.44 1.46
CA ALA A 32 -5.85 5.61 2.03
C ALA A 32 -6.80 5.21 3.16
N GLU A 33 -6.87 6.03 4.20
CA GLU A 33 -7.86 5.94 5.28
C GLU A 33 -8.57 7.30 5.37
N VAL A 34 -9.84 7.31 5.80
CA VAL A 34 -10.55 8.59 6.01
C VAL A 34 -9.91 9.33 7.18
N THR A 35 -9.26 10.45 6.89
CA THR A 35 -8.65 11.33 7.91
C THR A 35 -8.89 12.81 7.56
N PRO A 36 -8.80 13.72 8.55
CA PRO A 36 -8.88 15.16 8.28
C PRO A 36 -7.84 15.65 7.27
N TYR A 37 -6.67 15.00 7.17
CA TYR A 37 -5.60 15.41 6.25
C TYR A 37 -5.98 15.24 4.78
N LEU A 38 -6.98 14.40 4.45
CA LEU A 38 -7.49 14.31 3.08
C LEU A 38 -8.08 15.64 2.58
N SER A 39 -8.50 16.55 3.46
CA SER A 39 -8.99 17.87 3.05
C SER A 39 -7.89 18.79 2.51
N GLN A 40 -6.62 18.45 2.75
CA GLN A 40 -5.46 19.16 2.18
C GLN A 40 -5.18 18.71 0.73
N LEU A 41 -5.82 17.62 0.30
CA LEU A 41 -5.72 17.10 -1.05
C LEU A 41 -6.95 17.53 -1.87
N PRO A 42 -6.80 17.69 -3.19
CA PRO A 42 -7.89 18.09 -4.08
C PRO A 42 -8.87 16.93 -4.30
N LYS A 43 -9.98 16.98 -3.55
CA LYS A 43 -10.97 15.90 -3.46
C LYS A 43 -11.52 15.44 -4.80
N ASP A 44 -11.71 16.36 -5.74
CA ASP A 44 -12.29 16.13 -7.07
C ASP A 44 -11.39 15.31 -8.00
N ARG A 45 -10.09 15.24 -7.72
CA ARG A 45 -9.12 14.43 -8.48
C ARG A 45 -8.41 13.38 -7.63
N LEU A 46 -8.84 13.19 -6.39
CA LEU A 46 -8.26 12.21 -5.48
C LEU A 46 -8.92 10.85 -5.69
N VAL A 47 -8.14 9.89 -6.18
CA VAL A 47 -8.53 8.49 -6.37
C VAL A 47 -7.91 7.68 -5.23
N CYS A 48 -8.76 7.07 -4.41
CA CYS A 48 -8.32 6.29 -3.25
C CYS A 48 -8.34 4.79 -3.56
N GLN A 49 -7.48 4.04 -2.87
CA GLN A 49 -7.53 2.58 -2.87
C GLN A 49 -7.21 2.07 -1.46
N ASN A 50 -8.00 1.12 -0.97
CA ASN A 50 -7.68 0.35 0.24
C ASN A 50 -8.35 -1.03 0.13
N SER A 51 -7.63 -2.09 0.50
CA SER A 51 -8.16 -3.45 0.49
C SER A 51 -8.90 -3.82 1.78
N PHE A 52 -8.73 -3.06 2.87
CA PHE A 52 -9.43 -3.28 4.12
C PHE A 52 -10.86 -2.76 4.02
N LYS A 53 -11.84 -3.67 4.06
CA LYS A 53 -13.26 -3.37 3.81
C LYS A 53 -13.81 -2.18 4.63
N PRO A 54 -13.55 -2.06 5.95
CA PRO A 54 -14.02 -0.90 6.71
C PRO A 54 -13.49 0.43 6.19
N ASP A 55 -12.21 0.53 5.84
CA ASP A 55 -11.63 1.78 5.33
C ASP A 55 -12.10 2.08 3.91
N HIS A 56 -12.20 1.06 3.06
CA HIS A 56 -12.77 1.17 1.72
C HIS A 56 -14.22 1.70 1.76
N ASP A 57 -15.06 1.13 2.63
CA ASP A 57 -16.45 1.55 2.76
C ASP A 57 -16.55 2.95 3.37
N ALA A 58 -15.68 3.31 4.32
CA ALA A 58 -15.59 4.66 4.87
C ALA A 58 -15.22 5.71 3.81
N LEU A 59 -14.24 5.41 2.94
CA LEU A 59 -13.84 6.29 1.85
C LEU A 59 -15.00 6.51 0.86
N LYS A 60 -15.71 5.43 0.49
CA LYS A 60 -16.90 5.52 -0.37
C LYS A 60 -18.00 6.35 0.28
N ALA A 61 -18.28 6.13 1.56
CA ALA A 61 -19.28 6.90 2.31
C ALA A 61 -18.90 8.39 2.42
N ALA A 62 -17.61 8.71 2.49
CA ALA A 62 -17.10 10.09 2.48
C ALA A 62 -17.13 10.75 1.08
N GLY A 63 -17.54 10.02 0.04
CA GLY A 63 -17.73 10.52 -1.32
C GLY A 63 -16.43 10.68 -2.11
N PHE A 64 -15.40 9.90 -1.81
CA PHE A 64 -14.21 9.81 -2.65
C PHE A 64 -14.42 8.83 -3.80
N GLU A 65 -13.68 9.02 -4.89
CA GLU A 65 -13.52 7.95 -5.88
C GLU A 65 -12.65 6.85 -5.25
N VAL A 66 -13.13 5.60 -5.27
CA VAL A 66 -12.44 4.48 -4.63
C VAL A 66 -12.33 3.32 -5.61
N LEU A 67 -11.10 2.92 -5.92
CA LEU A 67 -10.81 1.75 -6.75
C LEU A 67 -11.27 0.45 -6.07
N PRO A 68 -11.54 -0.62 -6.84
CA PRO A 68 -11.79 -1.93 -6.28
C PRO A 68 -10.68 -2.37 -5.29
N PRO A 69 -11.03 -3.00 -4.14
CA PRO A 69 -10.07 -3.53 -3.18
C PRO A 69 -8.97 -4.41 -3.81
N GLU A 70 -9.36 -5.20 -4.81
CA GLU A 70 -8.54 -6.14 -5.58
C GLU A 70 -7.83 -5.53 -6.79
N ALA A 71 -7.86 -4.20 -6.95
CA ALA A 71 -7.23 -3.52 -8.08
C ALA A 71 -5.73 -3.82 -8.15
N GLU A 72 -5.32 -4.42 -9.26
CA GLU A 72 -3.93 -4.79 -9.55
C GLU A 72 -3.23 -3.85 -10.53
N HIS A 73 -4.02 -2.95 -11.15
CA HIS A 73 -3.58 -1.88 -12.02
C HIS A 73 -4.16 -0.57 -11.49
N PHE A 74 -3.35 0.47 -11.55
CA PHE A 74 -3.68 1.79 -11.06
C PHE A 74 -3.75 2.81 -12.20
N PRO A 75 -4.53 3.88 -12.06
CA PRO A 75 -4.52 4.97 -13.03
C PRO A 75 -3.12 5.61 -13.08
N ALA A 76 -2.72 6.07 -14.27
CA ALA A 76 -1.47 6.81 -14.47
C ALA A 76 -1.55 8.20 -13.80
N ALA A 77 -1.28 8.23 -12.49
CA ALA A 77 -1.35 9.42 -11.67
C ALA A 77 0.03 10.10 -11.58
N PRO A 78 0.15 11.41 -11.90
CA PRO A 78 1.41 12.14 -11.75
C PRO A 78 1.93 12.21 -10.30
N LEU A 79 1.05 12.02 -9.32
CA LEU A 79 1.41 11.85 -7.91
C LEU A 79 0.66 10.64 -7.32
N THR A 80 1.43 9.72 -6.74
CA THR A 80 0.91 8.58 -5.99
C THR A 80 1.40 8.65 -4.54
N LEU A 81 0.46 8.83 -3.61
CA LEU A 81 0.68 8.75 -2.17
C LEU A 81 0.50 7.31 -1.70
N ILE A 82 1.37 6.83 -0.81
CA ILE A 82 1.36 5.43 -0.35
C ILE A 82 1.57 5.36 1.15
N LEU A 83 0.69 4.65 1.86
CA LEU A 83 0.96 4.16 3.21
C LEU A 83 1.37 2.67 3.11
N PRO A 84 2.67 2.34 3.21
CA PRO A 84 3.12 0.96 3.03
C PRO A 84 2.47 0.01 4.06
N PRO A 85 1.97 -1.17 3.63
CA PRO A 85 1.47 -2.18 4.56
C PRO A 85 2.61 -2.78 5.40
N ARG A 86 2.26 -3.58 6.42
CA ARG A 86 3.26 -4.17 7.32
C ARG A 86 3.99 -5.37 6.72
N GLN A 87 3.34 -6.13 5.84
CA GLN A 87 3.93 -7.32 5.23
C GLN A 87 4.88 -6.87 4.10
N LYS A 88 6.10 -7.42 4.10
CA LYS A 88 7.19 -6.95 3.24
C LYS A 88 6.97 -7.22 1.75
N ASP A 89 6.47 -8.38 1.38
CA ASP A 89 6.22 -8.78 0.00
C ASP A 89 4.98 -8.07 -0.58
N GLU A 90 3.94 -7.87 0.23
CA GLU A 90 2.80 -7.01 -0.10
C GLU A 90 3.28 -5.57 -0.34
N THR A 91 4.20 -5.07 0.47
CA THR A 91 4.82 -3.74 0.28
C THR A 91 5.62 -3.67 -1.02
N ARG A 92 6.43 -4.69 -1.31
CA ARG A 92 7.22 -4.79 -2.55
C ARG A 92 6.31 -4.73 -3.77
N ALA A 93 5.26 -5.54 -3.79
CA ALA A 93 4.31 -5.56 -4.89
C ALA A 93 3.54 -4.25 -5.03
N LEU A 94 3.13 -3.63 -3.92
CA LEU A 94 2.42 -2.34 -3.96
C LEU A 94 3.30 -1.23 -4.56
N LEU A 95 4.57 -1.12 -4.12
CA LEU A 95 5.52 -0.16 -4.66
C LEU A 95 5.82 -0.44 -6.14
N ALA A 96 5.99 -1.71 -6.51
CA ALA A 96 6.25 -2.14 -7.88
C ALA A 96 5.08 -1.82 -8.82
N ARG A 97 3.84 -2.14 -8.45
CA ARG A 97 2.64 -1.80 -9.24
C ARG A 97 2.45 -0.29 -9.37
N ALA A 98 2.65 0.46 -8.28
CA ALA A 98 2.59 1.92 -8.31
C ALA A 98 3.64 2.52 -9.27
N LEU A 99 4.87 2.00 -9.26
CA LEU A 99 5.94 2.49 -10.13
C LEU A 99 5.71 2.08 -11.59
N ARG A 100 5.23 0.86 -11.82
CA ARG A 100 4.84 0.37 -13.15
C ARG A 100 3.81 1.28 -13.80
N ASP A 101 2.75 1.62 -13.07
CA ASP A 101 1.59 2.34 -13.62
C ASP A 101 1.74 3.86 -13.63
N ALA A 102 2.67 4.41 -12.83
CA ALA A 102 2.98 5.84 -12.87
C ALA A 102 3.41 6.28 -14.29
N PRO A 103 3.05 7.50 -14.73
CA PRO A 103 3.59 8.07 -15.96
C PRO A 103 5.08 8.42 -15.80
N GLU A 104 5.80 8.58 -16.90
CA GLU A 104 7.16 9.12 -16.87
C GLU A 104 7.18 10.50 -16.17
N GLY A 105 8.12 10.71 -15.25
CA GLY A 105 8.18 11.90 -14.41
C GLY A 105 7.15 11.93 -13.26
N GLY A 106 6.31 10.89 -13.12
CA GLY A 106 5.38 10.76 -12.00
C GLY A 106 6.10 10.46 -10.68
N THR A 107 5.58 10.99 -9.58
CA THR A 107 6.20 10.85 -8.25
C THR A 107 5.44 9.86 -7.39
N LEU A 108 6.16 8.90 -6.81
CA LEU A 108 5.67 8.04 -5.74
C LEU A 108 6.17 8.57 -4.42
N LEU A 109 5.27 9.00 -3.54
CA LEU A 109 5.58 9.49 -2.19
C LEU A 109 4.98 8.55 -1.16
N ALA A 110 5.84 7.91 -0.36
CA ALA A 110 5.44 7.01 0.70
C ALA A 110 5.82 7.57 2.08
N CYS A 111 5.03 7.25 3.12
CA CYS A 111 5.37 7.63 4.49
C CYS A 111 5.02 6.51 5.48
N LEU A 112 5.89 6.31 6.48
CA LEU A 112 5.62 5.42 7.62
C LEU A 112 6.46 5.80 8.86
N PRO A 113 6.03 5.36 10.06
CA PRO A 113 6.81 5.47 11.29
C PRO A 113 8.16 4.75 11.20
N ASN A 114 9.18 5.29 11.87
CA ASN A 114 10.50 4.66 11.95
C ASN A 114 10.45 3.28 12.65
N THR A 115 9.50 3.09 13.57
CA THR A 115 9.25 1.81 14.26
C THR A 115 8.75 0.72 13.32
N LEU A 116 8.25 1.06 12.14
CA LEU A 116 7.81 0.13 11.10
C LEU A 116 8.85 -0.04 9.98
N GLY A 117 10.12 0.28 10.26
CA GLY A 117 11.22 -0.03 9.34
C GLY A 117 11.30 0.92 8.15
N SER A 118 11.02 2.21 8.34
CA SER A 118 10.93 3.18 7.25
C SER A 118 12.15 3.24 6.31
N LYS A 119 13.36 3.16 6.85
CA LYS A 119 14.61 3.08 6.07
C LYS A 119 14.71 1.83 5.20
N THR A 120 14.16 0.72 5.68
CA THR A 120 14.12 -0.53 4.92
C THR A 120 13.17 -0.41 3.74
N ILE A 121 12.00 0.20 3.93
CA ILE A 121 11.02 0.37 2.85
C ILE A 121 11.50 1.41 1.83
N GLU A 122 12.12 2.50 2.26
CA GLU A 122 12.81 3.43 1.36
C GLU A 122 13.85 2.72 0.50
N LYS A 123 14.65 1.82 1.09
CA LYS A 123 15.62 1.03 0.34
C LYS A 123 14.93 0.14 -0.71
N LEU A 124 13.78 -0.46 -0.40
CA LEU A 124 13.02 -1.23 -1.38
C LEU A 124 12.58 -0.35 -2.56
N LEU A 125 12.04 0.84 -2.32
CA LEU A 125 11.69 1.75 -3.42
C LEU A 125 12.92 2.09 -4.27
N ARG A 126 14.07 2.35 -3.64
CA ARG A 126 15.33 2.61 -4.34
C ARG A 126 15.81 1.44 -5.20
N GLU A 127 15.62 0.20 -4.74
CA GLU A 127 16.01 -1.01 -5.50
C GLU A 127 15.28 -1.14 -6.85
N ILE A 128 14.05 -0.62 -6.97
CA ILE A 128 13.27 -0.64 -8.22
C ILE A 128 13.30 0.69 -8.99
N ALA A 129 13.42 1.83 -8.31
CA ALA A 129 13.38 3.16 -8.93
C ALA A 129 14.77 3.78 -9.18
N GLY A 130 15.84 3.19 -8.65
CA GLY A 130 17.22 3.66 -8.78
C GLY A 130 17.59 4.72 -7.73
N GLU A 131 16.91 5.85 -7.72
CA GLU A 131 17.15 6.94 -6.77
C GLU A 131 15.90 7.29 -5.97
N THR A 132 16.13 7.78 -4.75
CA THR A 132 15.06 8.22 -3.85
C THR A 132 15.57 9.37 -3.00
N GLU A 133 14.68 10.27 -2.66
CA GLU A 133 14.88 11.30 -1.65
C GLU A 133 14.00 11.05 -0.43
N ALA A 134 14.29 11.72 0.68
CA ALA A 134 13.54 11.51 1.91
C ALA A 134 13.60 12.70 2.87
N LEU A 135 12.52 12.83 3.63
CA LEU A 135 12.34 13.78 4.73
C LEU A 135 11.97 13.00 6.00
N SER A 136 12.58 13.36 7.13
CA SER A 136 12.29 12.73 8.42
C SER A 136 11.83 13.76 9.44
N LYS A 137 10.61 13.57 9.94
CA LYS A 137 9.96 14.41 10.96
C LYS A 137 8.99 13.54 11.78
N ASN A 138 8.61 13.98 12.97
CA ASN A 138 7.61 13.31 13.83
C ASN A 138 7.83 11.80 14.04
N LYS A 139 9.09 11.35 14.15
CA LYS A 139 9.49 9.93 14.22
C LYS A 139 9.00 9.08 13.04
N CYS A 140 8.66 9.73 11.94
CA CYS A 140 8.26 9.16 10.67
C CYS A 140 9.26 9.56 9.59
N ARG A 141 9.11 8.93 8.44
CA ARG A 141 9.91 9.22 7.26
C ARG A 141 9.02 9.19 6.03
N ALA A 142 8.93 10.33 5.37
CA ALA A 142 8.44 10.45 4.01
C ALA A 142 9.62 10.23 3.06
N PHE A 143 9.42 9.46 2.00
CA PHE A 143 10.42 9.24 0.97
C PHE A 143 9.75 9.06 -0.38
N TRP A 144 10.44 9.47 -1.43
CA TRP A 144 9.87 9.45 -2.76
C TRP A 144 10.89 9.10 -3.83
N ALA A 145 10.36 8.66 -4.97
CA ALA A 145 11.09 8.51 -6.21
C ALA A 145 10.28 9.15 -7.34
N VAL A 146 10.98 9.77 -8.29
CA VAL A 146 10.42 10.20 -9.56
C VAL A 146 10.68 9.11 -10.58
N LYS A 147 9.65 8.71 -11.32
CA LYS A 147 9.78 7.71 -12.37
C LYS A 147 10.68 8.23 -13.49
N ASP A 148 11.83 7.57 -13.64
CA ASP A 148 12.76 7.70 -14.75
C ASP A 148 12.93 6.32 -15.38
N SER A 149 12.33 6.11 -16.55
CA SER A 149 12.35 4.80 -17.23
C SER A 149 13.76 4.30 -17.56
N SER A 150 14.78 5.18 -17.59
CA SER A 150 16.18 4.78 -17.82
C SER A 150 16.85 4.15 -16.59
N ARG A 151 16.25 4.32 -15.39
CA ARG A 151 16.82 3.87 -14.10
C ARG A 151 16.04 2.73 -13.44
N ILE A 152 14.85 2.42 -13.96
CA ILE A 152 13.97 1.41 -13.37
C ILE A 152 14.56 0.01 -13.56
N ASN A 153 14.60 -0.76 -12.47
CA ASN A 153 14.88 -2.18 -12.51
C ASN A 153 13.60 -2.97 -12.80
N THR A 154 13.27 -3.08 -14.09
CA THR A 154 12.03 -3.73 -14.55
C THR A 154 11.97 -5.21 -14.16
N VAL A 155 13.12 -5.91 -14.21
CA VAL A 155 13.21 -7.33 -13.84
C VAL A 155 12.80 -7.56 -12.38
N LEU A 156 13.35 -6.75 -11.47
CA LEU A 156 13.03 -6.85 -10.03
C LEU A 156 11.59 -6.41 -9.74
N MET A 157 11.11 -5.39 -10.45
CA MET A 157 9.73 -4.92 -10.35
C MET A 157 8.75 -6.05 -10.72
N ASP A 158 8.98 -6.74 -11.84
CA ASP A 158 8.14 -7.86 -12.28
C ASP A 158 8.22 -9.05 -11.31
N GLU A 159 9.41 -9.36 -10.77
CA GLU A 159 9.59 -10.37 -9.72
C GLU A 159 8.72 -10.05 -8.49
N TRP A 160 8.75 -8.81 -8.01
CA TRP A 160 7.97 -8.39 -6.85
C TRP A 160 6.46 -8.43 -7.08
N ILE A 161 6.01 -8.08 -8.28
CA ILE A 161 4.60 -8.21 -8.66
C ILE A 161 4.19 -9.69 -8.64
N ALA A 162 5.04 -10.59 -9.16
CA ALA A 162 4.77 -12.03 -9.20
C ALA A 162 4.73 -12.67 -7.80
N LEU A 163 5.55 -12.21 -6.86
CA LEU A 163 5.57 -12.73 -5.47
C LEU A 163 4.23 -12.55 -4.75
N ASP A 164 3.44 -11.55 -5.15
CA ASP A 164 2.14 -11.23 -4.59
C ASP A 164 0.98 -11.87 -5.37
N ALA A 165 1.25 -12.80 -6.28
CA ALA A 165 0.21 -13.62 -6.90
C ALA A 165 -0.43 -14.58 -5.87
N PRO A 166 -1.74 -14.89 -5.98
CA PRO A 166 -2.34 -15.96 -5.21
C PRO A 166 -1.64 -17.30 -5.42
N GLN A 167 -1.41 -18.04 -4.33
CA GLN A 167 -0.73 -19.33 -4.31
C GLN A 167 -1.63 -20.39 -3.68
N THR A 168 -1.63 -21.59 -4.24
CA THR A 168 -2.30 -22.75 -3.65
C THR A 168 -1.41 -23.34 -2.56
N MET A 169 -1.96 -23.46 -1.35
CA MET A 169 -1.35 -24.10 -0.20
C MET A 169 -1.81 -25.55 -0.05
N GLU A 170 -1.22 -26.24 0.92
CA GLU A 170 -1.68 -27.56 1.35
C GLU A 170 -3.18 -27.55 1.71
N GLY A 171 -3.88 -28.64 1.41
CA GLY A 171 -5.33 -28.74 1.60
C GLY A 171 -6.18 -28.01 0.55
N GLY A 172 -5.58 -27.42 -0.49
CA GLY A 172 -6.31 -26.78 -1.59
C GLY A 172 -6.77 -25.34 -1.31
N VAL A 173 -6.27 -24.74 -0.23
CA VAL A 173 -6.57 -23.35 0.14
C VAL A 173 -5.75 -22.39 -0.73
N SER A 174 -6.38 -21.35 -1.26
CA SER A 174 -5.67 -20.26 -1.96
C SER A 174 -5.30 -19.17 -0.95
N SER A 175 -4.05 -18.69 -0.98
CA SER A 175 -3.53 -17.65 -0.10
C SER A 175 -2.67 -16.65 -0.87
N ARG A 176 -2.29 -15.52 -0.25
CA ARG A 176 -1.51 -14.42 -0.86
C ARG A 176 -0.76 -13.65 0.24
N PRO A 177 0.43 -13.09 -0.02
CA PRO A 177 1.08 -12.16 0.91
C PRO A 177 0.13 -11.06 1.41
N GLY A 178 0.24 -10.75 2.70
CA GLY A 178 -0.64 -9.79 3.39
C GLY A 178 -1.76 -10.44 4.22
N LEU A 179 -2.09 -11.71 3.96
CA LEU A 179 -2.99 -12.49 4.81
C LEU A 179 -2.29 -12.97 6.10
N PHE A 180 -3.08 -13.23 7.15
CA PHE A 180 -2.57 -13.84 8.38
C PHE A 180 -2.05 -15.25 8.09
N SER A 181 -0.85 -15.58 8.60
CA SER A 181 -0.16 -16.85 8.32
C SER A 181 -0.21 -17.27 6.85
N TRP A 182 -0.06 -16.32 5.92
CA TRP A 182 -0.32 -16.54 4.49
C TRP A 182 0.43 -17.70 3.82
N ASN A 183 1.54 -18.18 4.37
CA ASN A 183 2.37 -19.23 3.77
C ASN A 183 2.44 -20.53 4.57
N ARG A 184 1.61 -20.69 5.61
CA ARG A 184 1.54 -21.92 6.41
C ARG A 184 0.21 -22.01 7.17
N ILE A 185 -0.20 -23.21 7.55
CA ILE A 185 -1.28 -23.35 8.51
C ILE A 185 -0.78 -22.81 9.86
N ASP A 186 -1.58 -21.97 10.51
CA ASP A 186 -1.27 -21.44 11.84
C ASP A 186 -1.51 -22.52 12.91
N ALA A 187 -0.55 -22.69 13.83
CA ALA A 187 -0.64 -23.74 14.86
C ALA A 187 -1.86 -23.58 15.78
N GLY A 188 -2.34 -22.35 16.00
CA GLY A 188 -3.56 -22.11 16.76
C GLY A 188 -4.81 -22.51 15.97
N SER A 189 -4.80 -22.29 14.65
CA SER A 189 -5.88 -22.73 13.76
C SER A 189 -5.93 -24.25 13.64
N GLU A 190 -4.76 -24.91 13.54
CA GLU A 190 -4.64 -26.37 13.56
C GLU A 190 -5.19 -26.96 14.87
N LEU A 191 -4.75 -26.44 16.02
CA LEU A 191 -5.24 -26.87 17.32
C LEU A 191 -6.77 -26.67 17.48
N LEU A 192 -7.29 -25.56 16.95
CA LEU A 192 -8.73 -25.30 16.96
C LEU A 192 -9.47 -26.33 16.11
N ALA A 193 -8.99 -26.60 14.89
CA ALA A 193 -9.59 -27.60 14.00
C ALA A 193 -9.63 -28.99 14.64
N ASP A 194 -8.54 -29.41 15.28
CA ASP A 194 -8.44 -30.68 16.02
C ASP A 194 -9.39 -30.73 17.23
N SER A 195 -9.75 -29.57 17.78
CA SER A 195 -10.63 -29.46 18.95
C SER A 195 -12.12 -29.40 18.58
N ILE A 196 -12.47 -29.21 17.31
CA ILE A 196 -13.86 -29.15 16.86
C ILE A 196 -14.40 -30.58 16.71
N PRO A 197 -15.46 -30.96 17.44
CA PRO A 197 -16.03 -32.30 17.31
C PRO A 197 -16.66 -32.51 15.92
N GLU A 198 -16.43 -33.68 15.32
CA GLU A 198 -16.98 -34.05 14.00
C GLU A 198 -18.51 -33.98 13.90
N TYR A 199 -19.21 -33.99 15.03
CA TYR A 199 -20.67 -34.00 15.12
C TYR A 199 -21.31 -32.61 15.29
N ILE A 200 -20.55 -31.52 15.10
CA ILE A 200 -21.10 -30.16 15.15
C ILE A 200 -22.17 -29.95 14.05
N LYS A 201 -23.28 -29.30 14.39
CA LYS A 201 -24.41 -29.02 13.49
C LYS A 201 -24.96 -27.62 13.72
N GLY A 202 -25.54 -27.02 12.68
CA GLY A 202 -26.18 -25.70 12.75
C GLY A 202 -25.47 -24.68 11.86
N ARG A 203 -25.65 -23.39 12.17
CA ARG A 203 -24.99 -22.28 11.47
C ARG A 203 -23.76 -21.86 12.27
N GLY A 204 -22.62 -21.79 11.59
CA GLY A 204 -21.39 -21.18 12.12
C GLY A 204 -21.22 -19.75 11.63
N ALA A 205 -20.26 -19.05 12.24
CA ALA A 205 -19.73 -17.78 11.76
C ALA A 205 -18.21 -17.82 11.99
N ASP A 206 -17.46 -17.50 10.93
CA ASP A 206 -16.00 -17.33 10.89
C ASP A 206 -15.72 -16.00 10.19
#